data_AF-A0A319CYR2-F1
#
_entry.id   AF-A0A319CYR2-F1
#
_cell.length_a   1.000
_cell.length_b   1.000
_cell.length_c   1.000
_cell.angle_alpha   90.00
_cell.angle_beta   90.00
_cell.angle_gamma   90.00
#
_symmetry.space_group_name_H-M   'P 1'
#
loop_
_entity.id
_entity.type
_entity.pdbx_description
1 polymer ?
#
loop_
_entity_poly.entity_id
_entity_poly.type
_entity_poly.pdbx_seq_one_letter_code
_entity_poly.pdbx_strand_id
1 'polypeptide(L)'
;GYKRQFTEAIDLSDGLHLPAGTHIEFPIVPIQHDSVEDPTRFDGLRYYRLRQNPGETYRHQFATTSPASLHFGHGQNSCPGRFMASNVIKMVLGTLLTEFEFKLDEPGRPKGLNPFEFNFPSHTARLMLRRRRKTAGEVGVLERVVEGV
;
A
#
# COMPACT_ATOMS: atom_id res chain seq x y z
N GLY A 1 2.02 12.54 -7.66
CA GLY A 1 2.17 11.27 -8.39
C GLY A 1 3.62 11.04 -8.73
N TYR A 2 3.90 10.13 -9.66
CA TYR A 2 5.28 9.76 -9.98
C TYR A 2 5.81 10.73 -11.04
N LYS A 3 6.71 11.65 -10.64
CA LYS A 3 7.15 12.79 -11.48
C LYS A 3 8.51 12.54 -12.11
N ARG A 4 8.72 13.00 -13.35
CA ARG A 4 10.02 12.97 -14.03
C ARG A 4 10.28 14.30 -14.72
N GLN A 5 11.55 14.64 -14.85
CA GLN A 5 11.99 15.76 -15.68
C GLN A 5 12.87 15.20 -16.79
N PHE A 6 12.60 15.61 -18.02
CA PHE A 6 13.46 15.30 -19.16
C PHE A 6 14.68 16.21 -19.12
N THR A 7 15.89 15.64 -19.08
CA THR A 7 17.15 16.40 -19.12
C THR A 7 17.52 16.85 -20.52
N GLU A 8 17.00 16.15 -21.54
CA GLU A 8 17.22 16.39 -22.96
C GLU A 8 15.87 16.38 -23.68
N ALA A 9 15.80 16.99 -24.86
CA ALA A 9 14.58 16.95 -25.66
C ALA A 9 14.36 15.54 -26.23
N ILE A 10 13.10 15.10 -26.32
CA ILE A 10 12.72 13.80 -26.86
C ILE A 10 11.47 13.90 -27.72
N ASP A 11 11.48 13.22 -28.85
CA ASP A 11 10.28 12.97 -29.65
C ASP A 11 9.68 11.62 -29.23
N LEU A 12 8.43 11.64 -28.78
CA LEU A 12 7.69 10.43 -28.46
C LEU A 12 7.24 9.71 -29.74
N SER A 13 6.91 8.43 -29.61
CA SER A 13 6.48 7.58 -30.73
C SER A 13 5.19 8.06 -31.41
N ASP A 14 4.38 8.86 -30.74
CA ASP A 14 3.16 9.49 -31.26
C ASP A 14 3.41 10.84 -31.93
N GLY A 15 4.68 11.26 -32.05
CA GLY A 15 5.10 12.52 -32.64
C GLY A 15 5.08 13.71 -31.68
N LEU A 16 4.76 13.51 -30.40
CA LEU A 16 4.83 14.58 -29.42
C LEU A 16 6.29 14.95 -29.10
N HIS A 17 6.68 16.19 -29.41
CA HIS A 17 7.98 16.73 -29.03
C HIS A 17 7.95 17.26 -27.60
N LEU A 18 8.85 16.76 -26.75
CA LEU A 18 9.04 17.21 -25.38
C LEU A 18 10.40 17.92 -25.25
N PRO A 19 10.43 19.24 -25.02
CA PRO A 19 11.68 19.97 -24.79
C PRO A 19 12.42 19.52 -23.53
N ALA A 20 13.73 19.74 -23.49
CA ALA A 20 14.52 19.60 -22.26
C ALA A 20 13.95 20.50 -21.15
N GLY A 21 13.97 20.01 -19.91
CA GLY A 21 13.38 20.67 -18.75
C GLY A 21 11.89 20.39 -18.53
N THR A 22 11.21 19.72 -19.48
CA THR A 22 9.80 19.34 -19.36
C THR A 22 9.59 18.41 -18.17
N HIS A 23 8.60 18.74 -17.33
CA HIS A 23 8.14 17.89 -16.24
C HIS A 23 6.93 17.08 -16.67
N ILE A 24 6.93 15.78 -16.38
CA ILE A 24 5.80 14.89 -16.56
C ILE A 24 5.44 14.21 -15.25
N GLU A 25 4.20 13.77 -15.15
CA GLU A 25 3.70 13.00 -14.03
C GLU A 25 2.84 11.83 -14.53
N PHE A 26 3.01 10.66 -13.92
CA PHE A 26 2.15 9.52 -14.20
C PHE A 26 0.90 9.58 -13.32
N PRO A 27 -0.31 9.43 -13.91
CA PRO A 27 -1.58 9.48 -13.17
C PRO A 27 -1.82 8.16 -12.42
N ILE A 28 -1.16 8.00 -11.26
CA ILE A 28 -1.17 6.75 -10.47
C ILE A 28 -2.59 6.27 -10.15
N VAL A 29 -3.47 7.16 -9.68
CA VAL A 29 -4.83 6.79 -9.25
C VAL A 29 -5.67 6.27 -10.42
N PRO A 30 -5.79 6.99 -11.56
CA PRO A 30 -6.44 6.45 -12.76
C PRO A 30 -5.86 5.11 -13.23
N ILE A 31 -4.53 5.00 -13.36
CA ILE A 31 -3.87 3.74 -13.80
C ILE A 31 -4.27 2.57 -12.90
N GLN A 32 -4.26 2.77 -11.58
CA GLN A 32 -4.63 1.72 -10.62
C GLN A 32 -6.13 1.44 -10.62
N HIS A 33 -6.97 2.45 -10.87
CA HIS A 33 -8.42 2.28 -10.97
C HIS A 33 -8.82 1.48 -12.21
N ASP A 34 -8.18 1.72 -13.35
CA ASP A 34 -8.44 1.00 -14.61
C ASP A 34 -7.93 -0.45 -14.56
N SER A 35 -7.09 -0.78 -13.57
CA SER A 35 -6.51 -2.11 -13.40
C SER A 35 -7.38 -3.07 -12.58
N VAL A 36 -8.53 -2.63 -12.07
CA VAL A 36 -9.40 -3.43 -11.19
C VAL A 36 -10.88 -3.12 -11.38
N GLU A 37 -11.73 -4.12 -11.12
CA GLU A 37 -13.18 -3.93 -11.03
C GLU A 37 -13.58 -3.19 -9.75
N ASP A 38 -14.63 -2.35 -9.86
CA ASP A 38 -15.18 -1.52 -8.78
C ASP A 38 -14.09 -0.79 -7.94
N PRO A 39 -13.24 0.04 -8.56
CA PRO A 39 -12.06 0.60 -7.91
C PRO A 39 -12.38 1.46 -6.69
N THR A 40 -13.58 2.06 -6.65
CA THR A 40 -14.04 2.93 -5.55
C THR A 40 -14.57 2.16 -4.34
N ARG A 41 -14.90 0.86 -4.50
CA ARG A 41 -15.34 0.00 -3.40
C ARG A 41 -14.13 -0.62 -2.72
N PHE A 42 -14.09 -0.57 -1.39
CA PHE A 42 -13.08 -1.30 -0.62
C PHE A 42 -13.38 -2.80 -0.64
N ASP A 43 -12.42 -3.57 -1.14
CA ASP A 43 -12.46 -5.02 -1.18
C ASP A 43 -11.12 -5.58 -0.69
N GLY A 44 -11.09 -5.97 0.59
CA GLY A 44 -9.88 -6.45 1.26
C GLY A 44 -9.31 -7.75 0.67
N LEU A 45 -10.08 -8.48 -0.15
CA LEU A 45 -9.68 -9.76 -0.73
C LEU A 45 -9.48 -9.70 -2.25
N ARG A 46 -9.65 -8.53 -2.88
CA ARG A 46 -9.50 -8.33 -4.34
C ARG A 46 -8.20 -8.93 -4.88
N TYR A 47 -7.07 -8.49 -4.33
CA TYR A 47 -5.74 -8.93 -4.78
C TYR A 47 -5.39 -10.34 -4.33
N TYR A 48 -6.08 -10.89 -3.33
CA TYR A 48 -5.97 -12.31 -3.02
C TYR A 48 -6.60 -13.16 -4.14
N ARG A 49 -7.81 -12.79 -4.59
CA ARG A 49 -8.50 -13.46 -5.69
C ARG A 49 -7.77 -13.35 -7.02
N LEU A 50 -7.26 -12.17 -7.38
CA LEU A 50 -6.48 -12.00 -8.61
C LEU A 50 -5.27 -12.94 -8.68
N ARG A 51 -4.60 -13.20 -7.55
CA ARG A 51 -3.47 -14.14 -7.48
C ARG A 51 -3.86 -15.61 -7.63
N GLN A 52 -5.14 -15.95 -7.54
CA GLN A 52 -5.61 -17.32 -7.76
C GLN A 52 -5.72 -17.64 -9.27
N ASN A 53 -5.65 -16.63 -10.13
CA ASN A 53 -5.67 -16.84 -11.58
C ASN A 53 -4.37 -17.52 -12.04
N PRO A 54 -4.44 -18.49 -12.98
CA PRO A 54 -3.24 -19.12 -13.54
C PRO A 54 -2.26 -18.09 -14.09
N GLY A 55 -1.00 -18.15 -13.67
CA GLY A 55 0.06 -17.22 -14.08
C GLY A 55 0.18 -15.93 -13.24
N GLU A 56 -0.75 -15.68 -12.32
CA GLU A 56 -0.78 -14.45 -11.50
C GLU A 56 -0.26 -14.64 -10.07
N THR A 57 0.19 -15.85 -9.70
CA THR A 57 0.62 -16.23 -8.34
C THR A 57 1.64 -15.26 -7.71
N TYR A 58 2.61 -14.82 -8.50
CA TYR A 58 3.69 -13.93 -8.05
C TYR A 58 3.38 -12.44 -8.27
N ARG A 59 2.22 -12.12 -8.87
CA ARG A 59 1.74 -10.75 -9.11
C ARG A 59 0.86 -10.30 -7.94
N HIS A 60 0.45 -9.02 -7.97
CA HIS A 60 -0.47 -8.40 -6.99
C HIS A 60 -0.09 -8.49 -5.50
N GLN A 61 1.14 -8.86 -5.16
CA GLN A 61 1.63 -8.76 -3.79
C GLN A 61 1.75 -7.28 -3.42
N PHE A 62 1.54 -6.95 -2.15
CA PHE A 62 1.63 -5.56 -1.69
C PHE A 62 2.97 -4.88 -2.05
N ALA A 63 4.08 -5.62 -2.03
CA ALA A 63 5.41 -5.12 -2.40
C ALA A 63 5.75 -5.24 -3.90
N THR A 64 4.90 -5.86 -4.72
CA THR A 64 5.13 -5.98 -6.16
C THR A 64 4.74 -4.68 -6.85
N THR A 65 5.61 -4.20 -7.74
CA THR A 65 5.35 -3.05 -8.62
C THR A 65 5.12 -3.54 -10.04
N SER A 66 4.31 -2.80 -10.80
CA SER A 66 4.06 -3.07 -12.22
C SER A 66 3.65 -1.77 -12.92
N PRO A 67 3.57 -1.73 -14.27
CA PRO A 67 2.99 -0.58 -14.97
C PRO A 67 1.56 -0.26 -14.52
N ALA A 68 0.81 -1.27 -14.05
CA ALA A 68 -0.53 -1.17 -13.48
C ALA A 68 -0.55 -0.85 -11.97
N SER A 69 0.61 -0.85 -11.29
CA SER A 69 0.70 -0.71 -9.83
C SER A 69 1.95 0.07 -9.42
N LEU A 70 1.76 1.37 -9.20
CA LEU A 70 2.83 2.37 -9.06
C LEU A 70 2.97 2.96 -7.64
N HIS A 71 2.32 2.38 -6.63
CA HIS A 71 2.32 2.90 -5.24
C HIS A 71 3.70 2.92 -4.58
N PHE A 72 4.64 2.09 -5.06
CA PHE A 72 6.05 2.11 -4.67
C PHE A 72 6.97 2.57 -5.81
N GLY A 73 6.45 3.25 -6.84
CA GLY A 73 7.19 3.49 -8.09
C GLY A 73 7.33 2.22 -8.93
N HIS A 74 8.12 2.26 -10.01
CA HIS A 74 8.36 1.10 -10.86
C HIS A 74 9.73 1.15 -11.57
N GLY A 75 10.22 -0.01 -12.03
CA GLY A 75 11.53 -0.15 -12.68
C GLY A 75 12.69 0.20 -11.74
N GLN A 76 13.71 0.86 -12.28
CA GLN A 76 14.90 1.32 -11.55
C GLN A 76 14.60 2.24 -10.37
N ASN A 77 13.42 2.86 -10.37
CA ASN A 77 13.00 3.82 -9.35
C ASN A 77 11.96 3.23 -8.38
N SER A 78 11.82 1.91 -8.36
CA SER A 78 11.00 1.25 -7.36
C SER A 78 11.60 1.48 -5.97
N CYS A 79 10.76 1.84 -5.01
CA CYS A 79 11.17 2.08 -3.63
C CYS A 79 11.90 0.83 -3.08
N PRO A 80 13.15 0.98 -2.60
CA PRO A 80 13.89 -0.14 -2.02
C PRO A 80 13.27 -0.60 -0.69
N GLY A 81 12.65 0.32 0.06
CA GLY A 81 12.02 0.04 1.36
C GLY A 81 10.68 -0.70 1.28
N ARG A 82 10.12 -0.97 0.09
CA ARG A 82 8.77 -1.54 -0.07
C ARG A 82 8.57 -2.91 0.61
N PHE A 83 9.63 -3.73 0.68
CA PHE A 83 9.57 -5.03 1.35
C PHE A 83 9.48 -4.89 2.87
N MET A 84 10.32 -4.01 3.43
CA MET A 84 10.28 -3.68 4.85
C MET A 84 8.91 -3.09 5.22
N ALA A 85 8.45 -2.08 4.48
CA ALA A 85 7.14 -1.46 4.68
C ALA A 85 6.02 -2.51 4.61
N SER A 86 6.06 -3.42 3.62
CA SER A 86 5.09 -4.51 3.51
C SER A 86 5.07 -5.40 4.75
N ASN A 87 6.23 -5.75 5.30
CA ASN A 87 6.30 -6.66 6.44
C ASN A 87 5.84 -5.96 7.72
N VAL A 88 6.28 -4.71 7.95
CA VAL A 88 5.86 -3.91 9.11
C VAL A 88 4.33 -3.71 9.10
N ILE A 89 3.75 -3.35 7.95
CA ILE A 89 2.29 -3.17 7.85
C ILE A 89 1.55 -4.48 8.13
N LYS A 90 2.04 -5.61 7.63
CA LYS A 90 1.44 -6.92 7.91
C LYS A 90 1.54 -7.31 9.38
N MET A 91 2.65 -7.01 10.05
CA MET A 91 2.82 -7.23 11.49
C MET A 91 1.81 -6.39 12.28
N VAL A 92 1.72 -5.10 12.00
CA VAL A 92 0.75 -4.19 12.65
C VAL A 92 -0.69 -4.68 12.43
N LEU A 93 -1.05 -5.00 11.19
CA LEU A 93 -2.39 -5.50 10.87
C LEU A 93 -2.67 -6.86 11.54
N GLY A 94 -1.69 -7.76 11.55
CA GLY A 94 -1.76 -9.04 12.25
C GLY A 94 -2.08 -8.84 13.72
N THR A 95 -1.30 -8.01 14.43
CA THR A 95 -1.54 -7.67 15.83
C THR A 95 -2.91 -7.04 16.05
N LEU A 96 -3.33 -6.09 15.20
CA LEU A 96 -4.66 -5.47 15.31
C LEU A 96 -5.78 -6.50 15.17
N LEU A 97 -5.67 -7.43 14.23
CA LEU A 97 -6.69 -8.44 13.97
C LEU A 97 -6.74 -9.53 15.04
N THR A 98 -5.60 -9.96 15.57
CA THR A 98 -5.51 -11.08 16.52
C THR A 98 -5.63 -10.65 17.98
N GLU A 99 -5.12 -9.47 18.35
CA GLU A 99 -5.08 -9.03 19.75
C GLU A 99 -6.13 -7.99 20.09
N PHE A 100 -6.74 -7.34 19.10
CA PHE A 100 -7.67 -6.24 19.34
C PHE A 100 -9.01 -6.48 18.65
N GLU A 101 -10.03 -5.88 19.26
CA GLU A 101 -11.24 -5.47 18.58
C GLU A 101 -11.16 -3.97 18.41
N PHE A 102 -11.54 -3.48 17.24
CA PHE A 102 -11.49 -2.07 16.96
C PHE A 102 -12.65 -1.63 16.08
N LYS A 103 -13.05 -0.38 16.25
CA LYS A 103 -14.04 0.29 15.43
C LYS A 103 -13.71 1.78 15.33
N LEU A 104 -14.25 2.43 14.30
CA LEU A 104 -14.25 3.89 14.26
C LEU A 104 -15.28 4.43 15.25
N ASP A 105 -14.98 5.59 15.82
CA ASP A 105 -15.91 6.33 16.70
C ASP A 105 -17.17 6.75 15.92
N GLU A 106 -16.95 7.25 14.69
CA GLU A 106 -18.00 7.61 13.74
C GLU A 106 -18.12 6.57 12.61
N PRO A 107 -19.34 6.29 12.12
CA PRO A 107 -19.54 5.36 11.02
C PRO A 107 -18.99 5.93 9.70
N GLY A 108 -18.52 5.03 8.82
CA GLY A 108 -18.03 5.37 7.49
C GLY A 108 -16.52 5.65 7.43
N ARG A 109 -15.99 5.82 6.21
CA ARG A 109 -14.56 6.11 5.99
C ARG A 109 -14.29 7.58 6.31
N PRO A 110 -13.43 7.93 7.29
CA PRO A 110 -13.09 9.31 7.56
C PRO A 110 -12.44 9.97 6.36
N LYS A 111 -12.81 11.21 6.07
CA LYS A 111 -12.23 11.98 4.98
C LYS A 111 -10.76 12.28 5.31
N GLY A 112 -9.87 11.81 4.44
CA GLY A 112 -8.44 12.11 4.53
C GLY A 112 -8.12 13.55 4.14
N LEU A 113 -6.85 13.91 4.28
CA LEU A 113 -6.30 15.17 3.80
C LEU A 113 -5.42 14.90 2.58
N ASN A 114 -5.63 15.64 1.50
CA ASN A 114 -4.82 15.51 0.29
C ASN A 114 -4.08 16.82 -0.04
N PRO A 115 -3.15 17.29 0.81
CA PRO A 115 -2.32 18.44 0.49
C PRO A 115 -1.36 18.06 -0.63
N PHE A 116 -1.41 18.82 -1.73
CA PHE A 116 -0.63 18.56 -2.94
C PHE A 116 -0.86 17.14 -3.48
N GLU A 117 0.19 16.32 -3.51
CA GLU A 117 0.17 14.97 -4.08
C GLU A 117 0.16 13.84 -3.03
N PHE A 118 0.12 14.20 -1.75
CA PHE A 118 0.17 13.23 -0.66
C PHE A 118 -1.24 12.92 -0.17
N ASN A 119 -1.50 11.66 0.14
CA ASN A 119 -2.76 11.23 0.75
C ASN A 119 -2.50 10.90 2.22
N PHE A 120 -3.08 11.69 3.12
CA PHE A 120 -3.01 11.47 4.56
C PHE A 120 -4.34 10.92 5.09
N PRO A 121 -4.30 10.01 6.08
CA PRO A 121 -5.50 9.65 6.82
C PRO A 121 -6.05 10.88 7.55
N SER A 122 -7.31 10.81 7.97
CA SER A 122 -7.90 11.85 8.81
C SER A 122 -7.09 12.00 10.10
N HIS A 123 -6.71 13.23 10.45
CA HIS A 123 -6.01 13.55 11.70
C HIS A 123 -6.96 13.70 12.90
N THR A 124 -8.27 13.71 12.66
CA THR A 124 -9.30 13.89 13.70
C THR A 124 -10.09 12.61 13.95
N ALA A 125 -10.02 11.62 13.05
CA ALA A 125 -10.69 10.34 13.23
C ALA A 125 -10.12 9.58 14.44
N ARG A 126 -11.02 9.04 15.25
CA ARG A 126 -10.67 8.26 16.42
C ARG A 126 -10.94 6.78 16.16
N LEU A 127 -9.92 5.96 16.43
CA LEU A 127 -10.04 4.51 16.43
C LEU A 127 -10.22 4.06 17.88
N MET A 128 -11.33 3.40 18.16
CA MET A 128 -11.61 2.80 19.46
C MET A 128 -11.01 1.41 19.48
N LEU A 129 -10.10 1.12 20.41
CA LEU A 129 -9.45 -0.19 20.55
C LEU A 129 -9.80 -0.84 21.88
N ARG A 130 -10.11 -2.12 21.84
CA ARG A 130 -10.27 -2.99 23.00
C ARG A 130 -9.36 -4.20 22.83
N ARG A 131 -8.46 -4.45 23.77
CA ARG A 131 -7.65 -5.68 23.75
C ARG A 131 -8.55 -6.90 23.99
N ARG A 132 -8.42 -7.93 23.18
CA ARG A 132 -9.06 -9.23 23.39
C ARG A 132 -8.46 -9.87 24.64
N ARG A 133 -9.29 -10.56 25.43
CA ARG A 133 -8.76 -11.40 26.51
C ARG A 133 -8.07 -12.59 25.87
N LYS A 134 -6.81 -12.84 26.22
CA LYS A 134 -6.17 -14.11 25.88
C LYS A 134 -6.93 -15.22 26.60
N THR A 135 -7.48 -16.17 25.87
CA THR A 135 -7.94 -17.43 26.46
C THR A 135 -6.72 -18.09 27.10
N ALA A 136 -6.80 -18.38 28.40
CA ALA A 136 -5.76 -19.10 29.12
C ALA A 136 -5.56 -20.46 28.45
N GLY A 137 -4.53 -20.61 27.62
CA GLY A 137 -4.27 -21.84 26.88
C GLY A 137 -3.50 -21.70 25.57
N GLU A 138 -3.41 -20.51 24.97
CA GLU A 138 -2.49 -20.31 23.83
C GLU A 138 -1.06 -20.16 24.36
N VAL A 139 -0.32 -21.26 24.26
CA VAL A 139 1.07 -21.42 24.66
C VAL A 139 1.91 -20.29 24.08
N GLY A 140 2.37 -19.40 24.96
CA GLY A 140 3.40 -18.43 24.62
C GLY A 140 4.61 -19.17 24.10
N VAL A 141 5.07 -18.79 22.90
CA VAL A 141 6.39 -19.19 22.42
C VAL A 141 7.38 -18.80 23.50
N LEU A 142 8.08 -19.81 24.05
CA LEU A 142 9.03 -19.68 25.14
C LEU A 142 10.08 -18.61 24.81
N GLU A 143 10.01 -17.45 25.46
CA GLU A 143 11.17 -16.58 25.58
C GLU A 143 12.14 -17.26 26.53
N ARG A 144 13.20 -17.88 25.97
CA ARG A 144 14.38 -18.25 26.76
C ARG A 144 15.04 -16.97 27.22
N VAL A 145 14.79 -16.59 28.46
CA VAL A 145 15.68 -15.69 29.20
C VAL A 145 16.96 -16.47 29.44
N VAL A 146 18.02 -16.14 28.69
CA VAL A 146 19.37 -16.58 29.01
C VAL A 146 19.89 -15.58 30.02
N GLU A 147 19.83 -15.92 31.30
CA GLU A 147 20.63 -15.25 32.32
C GLU A 147 22.10 -15.63 32.11
N GLY A 148 22.95 -14.62 31.94
CA GLY A 148 24.39 -14.75 31.85
C GLY A 148 25.03 -13.88 32.92
N VAL A 149 25.87 -14.54 33.72
CA VAL A 149 26.74 -14.09 34.83
C VAL A 149 27.50 -12.81 34.53
#